data_AF-A0A2E6MRG7-F1
#
_entry.id   AF-A0A2E6MRG7-F1
#
_cell.length_a   1.000
_cell.length_b   1.000
_cell.length_c   1.000
_cell.angle_alpha   90.00
_cell.angle_beta   90.00
_cell.angle_gamma   90.00
#
_symmetry.space_group_name_H-M   'P 1'
#
loop_
_entity.id
_entity.type
_entity.pdbx_description
1 polymer ?
#
loop_
_entity_poly.entity_id
_entity_poly.type
_entity_poly.pdbx_seq_one_letter_code
_entity_poly.pdbx_strand_id
1 'polypeptide(L)'
;MNKPVFLPNDIVRHWPEVFKGIKVKAIPLEYLDAFHVTFSDGKKWIVECKQPDRPANYEREIRALFNEYGPVIKHVEFKVDSARVKNYIQKETRKFMKRKNKPKS
;
A
#
# COMPACT_ATOMS: atom_id res chain seq x y z
N MET A 1 -0.90 -8.31 31.90
CA MET A 1 -2.10 -7.84 31.17
C MET A 1 -1.67 -6.86 30.07
N ASN A 2 -1.81 -7.22 28.79
CA ASN A 2 -1.48 -6.33 27.66
C ASN A 2 -2.67 -5.40 27.38
N LYS A 3 -2.55 -4.11 27.71
CA LYS A 3 -3.56 -3.10 27.34
C LYS A 3 -3.58 -2.94 25.80
N PRO A 4 -4.74 -3.03 25.14
CA PRO A 4 -4.87 -2.68 23.73
C PRO A 4 -4.54 -1.19 23.57
N VAL A 5 -3.63 -0.87 22.65
CA VAL A 5 -3.36 0.53 22.30
C VAL A 5 -4.50 0.97 21.39
N PHE A 6 -5.49 1.60 21.99
CA PHE A 6 -6.46 2.40 21.26
C PHE A 6 -5.73 3.64 20.75
N LEU A 7 -5.75 3.85 19.43
CA LEU A 7 -5.39 5.16 18.89
C LEU A 7 -6.49 6.14 19.31
N PRO A 8 -6.13 7.32 19.87
CA PRO A 8 -7.09 8.37 20.16
C PRO A 8 -7.97 8.68 18.95
N ASN A 9 -9.26 8.91 19.19
CA ASN A 9 -10.26 9.09 18.14
C ASN A 9 -9.90 10.24 17.19
N ASP A 10 -9.24 11.28 17.71
CA ASP A 10 -8.75 12.43 16.95
C ASP A 10 -7.70 12.04 15.91
N ILE A 11 -6.81 11.09 16.22
CA ILE A 11 -5.82 10.60 15.26
C ILE A 11 -6.51 9.86 14.12
N VAL A 12 -7.55 9.06 14.41
CA VAL A 12 -8.34 8.34 13.40
C VAL A 12 -9.06 9.32 12.46
N ARG A 13 -9.59 10.42 13.00
CA ARG A 13 -10.32 11.46 12.25
C ARG A 13 -9.42 12.27 11.31
N HIS A 14 -8.13 12.41 11.60
CA HIS A 14 -7.19 13.18 10.77
C HIS A 14 -6.47 12.35 9.68
N TRP A 15 -6.64 11.03 9.63
CA TRP A 15 -6.05 10.21 8.55
C TRP A 15 -6.36 10.71 7.13
N PRO A 16 -7.59 11.16 6.80
CA PRO A 16 -7.89 11.70 5.47
C PRO A 16 -7.01 12.90 5.10
N GLU A 17 -6.68 13.75 6.07
CA GLU A 17 -5.82 14.92 5.87
C GLU A 17 -4.35 14.53 5.73
N VAL A 18 -3.91 13.52 6.48
CA VAL A 18 -2.58 12.92 6.32
C VAL A 18 -2.39 12.37 4.91
N PHE A 19 -3.42 11.75 4.31
CA PHE A 19 -3.34 11.23 2.94
C PHE A 19 -3.32 12.32 1.85
N LYS A 20 -3.93 13.49 2.07
CA LYS A 20 -3.95 14.59 1.08
C LYS A 20 -2.57 15.14 0.73
N GLY A 21 -1.59 15.00 1.64
CA GLY A 21 -0.22 15.47 1.43
C GLY A 21 0.77 14.39 0.95
N ILE A 22 0.35 13.12 0.86
CA ILE A 22 1.26 12.02 0.51
C ILE A 22 1.37 11.92 -1.01
N LYS A 23 2.48 12.43 -1.56
CA LYS A 23 2.94 12.01 -2.90
C LYS A 23 3.46 10.58 -2.77
N VAL A 24 2.66 9.60 -3.15
CA VAL A 24 3.04 8.19 -3.15
C VAL A 24 4.12 7.97 -4.20
N LYS A 25 5.39 7.97 -3.78
CA LYS A 25 6.55 7.72 -4.66
C LYS A 25 6.72 6.25 -5.01
N ALA A 26 6.25 5.35 -4.14
CA ALA A 26 6.31 3.90 -4.33
C ALA A 26 5.18 3.25 -3.51
N ILE A 27 4.56 2.23 -4.08
CA ILE A 27 3.57 1.39 -3.39
C ILE A 27 4.26 0.06 -3.06
N PRO A 28 4.22 -0.43 -1.81
CA PRO A 28 4.73 -1.75 -1.48
C PRO A 28 3.81 -2.82 -2.10
N LEU A 29 4.36 -3.64 -3.01
CA LEU A 29 3.60 -4.66 -3.75
C LEU A 29 3.04 -5.78 -2.85
N GLU A 30 3.58 -5.94 -1.64
CA GLU A 30 3.10 -6.94 -0.67
C GLU A 30 1.66 -6.70 -0.17
N TYR A 31 1.14 -5.48 -0.36
CA TYR A 31 -0.21 -5.08 0.03
C TYR A 31 -1.16 -4.89 -1.15
N LEU A 32 -0.68 -5.20 -2.37
CA LEU A 32 -1.47 -5.06 -3.58
C LEU A 32 -2.51 -6.19 -3.62
N ASP A 33 -3.77 -5.81 -3.76
CA ASP A 33 -4.90 -6.74 -3.90
C ASP A 33 -5.21 -6.97 -5.38
N ALA A 34 -5.21 -5.89 -6.15
CA ALA A 34 -5.33 -5.92 -7.61
C ALA A 34 -4.76 -4.63 -8.20
N PHE A 35 -4.50 -4.62 -9.49
CA PHE A 35 -4.33 -3.38 -10.24
C PHE A 35 -5.19 -3.37 -11.49
N HIS A 36 -5.75 -2.21 -11.79
CA HIS A 36 -6.61 -1.98 -12.94
C HIS A 36 -5.90 -1.09 -13.93
N VAL A 37 -5.82 -1.53 -15.18
CA VAL A 37 -5.23 -0.76 -16.26
C VAL A 37 -6.34 -0.36 -17.22
N THR A 38 -6.50 0.94 -17.43
CA THR A 38 -7.40 1.47 -18.44
C THR A 38 -6.59 2.01 -19.60
N PHE A 39 -6.84 1.47 -20.78
CA PHE A 39 -6.20 1.91 -22.02
C PHE A 39 -6.97 3.07 -22.66
N SER A 40 -6.31 3.81 -23.55
CA SER A 40 -6.89 4.92 -24.31
C SER A 40 -8.06 4.49 -25.19
N ASP A 41 -8.08 3.22 -25.61
CA ASP A 41 -9.15 2.58 -26.39
C ASP A 41 -10.38 2.18 -25.54
N GLY A 42 -10.36 2.45 -24.22
CA GLY A 42 -11.44 2.11 -23.30
C GLY A 42 -11.41 0.68 -22.77
N LYS A 43 -10.50 -0.17 -23.28
CA LYS A 43 -10.22 -1.50 -22.72
C LYS A 43 -9.76 -1.39 -21.26
N LYS A 44 -10.22 -2.34 -20.44
CA LYS A 44 -9.88 -2.43 -19.01
C LYS A 44 -9.33 -3.80 -18.71
N TRP A 45 -8.15 -3.86 -18.12
CA TRP A 45 -7.58 -5.09 -17.58
C TRP A 45 -7.58 -5.01 -16.06
N ILE A 46 -7.98 -6.11 -15.43
CA ILE A 46 -7.96 -6.28 -13.98
C ILE A 46 -7.02 -7.45 -13.72
N VAL A 47 -5.93 -7.17 -13.03
CA VAL A 47 -4.97 -8.19 -12.61
C VAL A 47 -5.11 -8.34 -11.10
N GLU A 48 -5.65 -9.47 -10.68
CA GLU A 48 -5.80 -9.81 -9.26
C GLU A 48 -4.48 -10.36 -8.72
N CYS A 49 -3.98 -9.73 -7.66
CA CYS A 49 -2.78 -10.14 -6.96
C CYS A 49 -3.15 -11.10 -5.82
N LYS A 50 -3.67 -12.28 -6.16
CA LYS A 50 -4.05 -13.31 -5.18
C LYS A 50 -2.79 -13.93 -4.57
N GLN A 51 -2.73 -13.98 -3.24
CA GLN A 51 -1.74 -14.83 -2.56
C GLN A 51 -1.99 -16.28 -2.97
N PRO A 52 -0.94 -17.08 -3.28
CA PRO A 52 0.41 -17.02 -2.72
C PRO A 52 1.50 -16.39 -3.62
N ASP A 53 1.14 -15.71 -4.72
CA ASP A 53 2.15 -15.21 -5.66
C ASP A 53 3.08 -14.17 -5.03
N ARG A 54 4.38 -14.24 -5.39
CA ARG A 54 5.42 -13.43 -4.76
C ARG A 54 5.40 -12.00 -5.31
N PRO A 55 5.67 -10.98 -4.48
CA PRO A 55 5.72 -9.58 -4.91
C PRO A 55 6.72 -9.31 -6.06
N ALA A 56 7.77 -10.13 -6.19
CA ALA A 56 8.73 -10.05 -7.29
C ALA A 56 8.14 -10.39 -8.67
N ASN A 57 7.13 -11.26 -8.73
CA ASN A 57 6.46 -11.60 -9.99
C ASN A 57 5.65 -10.38 -10.48
N TYR A 58 4.87 -9.77 -9.60
CA TYR A 58 4.09 -8.58 -9.92
C TYR A 58 4.96 -7.40 -10.39
N GLU A 59 6.14 -7.18 -9.78
CA GLU A 59 7.04 -6.12 -10.24
C GLU A 59 7.45 -6.33 -11.71
N ARG A 60 7.81 -7.57 -12.07
CA ARG A 60 8.22 -7.90 -13.43
C ARG A 60 7.08 -7.76 -14.42
N GLU A 61 5.88 -8.24 -14.05
CA GLU A 61 4.68 -8.15 -14.90
C GLU A 61 4.23 -6.70 -15.10
N ILE A 62 4.19 -5.90 -14.03
CA ILE A 62 3.84 -4.48 -14.10
C ILE A 62 4.86 -3.74 -14.97
N ARG A 63 6.16 -4.03 -14.82
CA ARG A 63 7.21 -3.43 -15.65
C ARG A 63 7.07 -3.83 -17.12
N ALA A 64 6.79 -5.10 -17.42
CA ALA A 64 6.55 -5.56 -18.78
C ALA A 64 5.33 -4.86 -19.40
N LEU A 65 4.24 -4.73 -18.65
CA LEU A 65 3.03 -4.03 -19.06
C LEU A 65 3.30 -2.55 -19.39
N PHE A 66 4.05 -1.85 -18.55
CA PHE A 66 4.43 -0.46 -18.84
C PHE A 66 5.39 -0.32 -20.02
N ASN A 67 6.28 -1.29 -20.24
CA ASN A 67 7.20 -1.26 -21.36
C ASN A 67 6.49 -1.53 -22.69
N GLU A 68 5.53 -2.45 -22.71
CA GLU A 68 4.81 -2.85 -23.93
C GLU A 68 3.66 -1.89 -24.26
N TYR A 69 2.87 -1.49 -23.26
CA TYR A 69 1.64 -0.72 -23.46
C TYR A 69 1.70 0.72 -22.94
N GLY A 70 2.84 1.16 -22.39
CA GLY A 70 3.03 2.52 -21.84
C GLY A 70 2.38 3.65 -22.66
N PRO A 71 2.60 3.72 -23.98
CA PRO A 71 2.04 4.78 -24.83
C PRO A 71 0.51 4.79 -24.94
N VAL A 72 -0.15 3.65 -24.71
CA VAL A 72 -1.60 3.48 -24.86
C VAL A 72 -2.33 3.34 -23.52
N ILE A 73 -1.61 3.37 -22.39
CA ILE A 73 -2.19 3.36 -21.06
C ILE A 73 -2.68 4.76 -20.71
N LYS A 74 -3.97 4.88 -20.38
CA LYS A 74 -4.59 6.14 -19.96
C LYS A 74 -4.44 6.37 -18.46
N HIS A 75 -4.68 5.34 -17.65
CA HIS A 75 -4.42 5.37 -16.22
C HIS A 75 -4.24 3.96 -15.66
N VAL A 76 -3.55 3.87 -14.52
CA VAL A 76 -3.43 2.65 -13.71
C VAL A 76 -3.91 2.95 -12.30
N GLU A 77 -4.85 2.14 -11.81
CA GLU A 77 -5.36 2.22 -10.44
C GLU A 77 -4.88 1.00 -9.65
N PHE A 78 -4.25 1.24 -8.50
CA PHE A 78 -3.79 0.18 -7.61
C PHE A 78 -4.79 0.00 -6.47
N LYS A 79 -5.33 -1.20 -6.33
CA LYS A 79 -6.14 -1.59 -5.17
C LYS A 79 -5.23 -2.17 -4.10
N VAL A 80 -5.23 -1.52 -2.94
CA VAL A 80 -4.38 -1.87 -1.81
C VAL A 80 -5.27 -2.22 -0.61
N ASP A 81 -4.91 -3.27 0.12
CA ASP A 81 -5.53 -3.59 1.40
C ASP A 81 -5.10 -2.57 2.47
N SER A 82 -5.87 -1.49 2.56
CA SER A 82 -5.63 -0.41 3.51
C SER A 82 -5.67 -0.86 4.98
N ALA A 83 -6.42 -1.92 5.31
CA ALA A 83 -6.47 -2.45 6.66
C ALA A 83 -5.13 -3.12 7.02
N ARG A 84 -4.59 -3.92 6.10
CA ARG A 84 -3.26 -4.55 6.27
C ARG A 84 -2.15 -3.50 6.36
N VAL A 85 -2.16 -2.49 5.48
CA VAL A 85 -1.19 -1.38 5.53
C VAL A 85 -1.26 -0.65 6.88
N LYS A 86 -2.47 -0.29 7.32
CA LYS A 86 -2.68 0.39 8.60
C LYS A 86 -2.14 -0.42 9.77
N ASN A 87 -2.47 -1.71 9.82
CA ASN A 87 -2.02 -2.61 10.88
C ASN A 87 -0.50 -2.74 10.92
N TYR A 88 0.14 -2.83 9.75
CA TYR A 88 1.59 -2.89 9.65
C TYR A 88 2.25 -1.60 10.16
N ILE A 89 1.82 -0.44 9.67
CA ILE A 89 2.34 0.87 10.11
C ILE A 89 2.20 1.01 11.62
N GLN A 90 1.02 0.69 12.18
CA GLN A 90 0.80 0.74 13.63
C GLN A 90 1.75 -0.18 14.39
N LYS A 91 1.97 -1.41 13.90
CA LYS A 91 2.88 -2.38 14.52
C LYS A 91 4.32 -1.87 14.53
N GLU A 92 4.80 -1.34 13.41
CA GLU A 92 6.15 -0.79 13.29
C GLU A 92 6.33 0.47 14.14
N THR A 93 5.36 1.40 14.14
CA THR A 93 5.37 2.56 15.04
C THR A 93 5.41 2.12 16.50
N ARG A 94 4.61 1.12 16.90
CA ARG A 94 4.59 0.61 18.28
C ARG A 94 5.92 -0.04 18.66
N LYS A 95 6.58 -0.76 17.74
CA LYS A 95 7.94 -1.28 17.96
C LYS A 95 8.97 -0.17 18.11
N PHE A 96 8.92 0.85 17.25
CA PHE A 96 9.80 2.01 17.29
C PHE A 96 9.68 2.76 18.62
N MET A 97 8.44 3.07 19.04
CA MET A 97 8.20 3.76 20.32
C MET A 97 8.69 2.95 21.52
N LYS A 98 8.52 1.62 21.51
CA LYS A 98 9.06 0.73 22.56
C LYS A 98 10.59 0.71 22.59
N ARG A 99 11.25 0.77 21.43
CA ARG A 99 12.72 0.84 21.34
C ARG A 99 13.27 2.17 21.88
N LYS A 100 12.59 3.29 21.60
CA LYS A 100 12.99 4.61 22.09
C LYS A 100 12.88 4.75 23.62
N ASN A 101 11.97 4.00 24.25
CA ASN A 101 11.74 4.04 25.69
C ASN A 101 12.58 3.00 26.48
N LYS A 102 13.48 2.24 25.84
CA LYS A 102 14.42 1.40 26.60
C LYS A 102 15.51 2.30 27.21
N PRO A 103 15.71 2.29 28.54
CA PRO A 103 16.86 2.97 29.14
C PRO A 103 18.14 2.40 28.51
N LYS A 104 19.09 3.26 28.16
CA LYS A 104 20.44 2.82 27.81
C LYS A 104 21.03 2.17 29.06
N SER A 105 21.25 0.86 28.99
CA SER A 105 21.98 0.13 30.01
C SER A 105 23.48 0.32 29.84
#